data_AF-A0A2V9Z7J4-F1
#
_entry.id   AF-A0A2V9Z7J4-F1
#
_cell.length_a   1.000
_cell.length_b   1.000
_cell.length_c   1.000
_cell.angle_alpha   90.00
_cell.angle_beta   90.00
_cell.angle_gamma   90.00
#
_symmetry.space_group_name_H-M   'P 1'
#
loop_
_entity.id
_entity.type
_entity.pdbx_description
1 polymer ?
#
loop_
_entity_poly.entity_id
_entity_poly.type
_entity_poly.pdbx_seq_one_letter_code
_entity_poly.pdbx_strand_id
1 'polypeptide(L)'
;MKNIFGLNIPQTLEEVCDPKRIALLVYDMQIGILSQIKNADQVTRQVLKVLTSARDAGLRVFFSRHLSLPIELMGVFQFRTAMAWQHLKSPEEVKPWFLRDNPGFQITPELSPRSSEGVFDKLTMSAFEGTWLDLAL
;
A
#
# COMPACT_ATOMS: atom_id res chain seq x y z
N MET A 1 -14.76 22.66 -14.91
CA MET A 1 -13.39 22.93 -14.46
C MET A 1 -13.16 24.42 -14.62
N LYS A 2 -12.91 25.12 -13.53
CA LYS A 2 -12.61 26.56 -13.54
C LYS A 2 -11.11 26.77 -13.66
N ASN A 3 -10.70 27.89 -14.23
CA ASN A 3 -9.29 28.28 -14.28
C ASN A 3 -9.08 29.58 -13.51
N ILE A 4 -8.03 29.64 -12.69
CA ILE A 4 -7.58 30.86 -12.04
C ILE A 4 -6.06 30.79 -11.84
N PHE A 5 -5.34 31.86 -12.18
CA PHE A 5 -3.87 31.91 -12.07
C PHE A 5 -3.13 30.72 -12.73
N GLY A 6 -3.68 30.15 -13.81
CA GLY A 6 -3.11 28.97 -14.47
C GLY A 6 -3.39 27.63 -13.76
N LEU A 7 -4.12 27.65 -12.64
CA LEU A 7 -4.57 26.46 -11.94
C LEU A 7 -5.92 25.99 -12.49
N ASN A 8 -6.01 24.70 -12.76
CA ASN A 8 -7.25 24.03 -13.12
C ASN A 8 -7.95 23.53 -11.85
N ILE A 9 -9.12 24.10 -11.55
CA ILE A 9 -9.93 23.78 -10.39
C ILE A 9 -11.07 22.86 -10.83
N PRO A 10 -10.99 21.54 -10.56
CA PRO A 10 -12.09 20.63 -10.85
C PRO A 10 -13.30 20.99 -9.99
N GLN A 11 -14.49 20.89 -10.57
CA GLN A 11 -15.76 21.23 -9.93
C GLN A 11 -16.70 20.05 -9.79
N THR A 12 -16.42 18.95 -10.49
CA THR A 12 -17.21 17.72 -10.43
C THR A 12 -16.30 16.53 -10.17
N LEU A 13 -16.90 15.42 -9.75
CA LEU A 13 -16.16 14.18 -9.53
C LEU A 13 -15.54 13.68 -10.83
N GLU A 14 -16.24 13.79 -11.96
CA GLU A 14 -15.76 13.38 -13.28
C GLU A 14 -14.52 14.15 -13.71
N GLU A 15 -14.42 15.42 -13.33
CA GLU A 15 -13.25 16.26 -13.63
C GLU A 15 -12.02 15.90 -12.81
N VAL A 16 -12.23 15.43 -11.57
CA VAL A 16 -11.18 14.83 -10.73
C VAL A 16 -10.84 13.44 -11.26
N CYS A 17 -11.86 12.64 -11.57
CA CYS A 17 -11.83 11.21 -11.90
C CYS A 17 -11.38 10.87 -13.34
N ASP A 18 -10.66 11.77 -14.01
CA ASP A 18 -10.14 11.54 -15.35
C ASP A 18 -9.14 10.36 -15.37
N PRO A 19 -9.43 9.27 -16.11
CA PRO A 19 -8.57 8.09 -16.15
C PRO A 19 -7.12 8.37 -16.58
N LYS A 20 -6.88 9.47 -17.30
CA LYS A 20 -5.53 9.88 -17.74
C LYS A 20 -4.71 10.54 -16.63
N ARG A 21 -5.33 10.92 -15.52
CA ARG A 21 -4.71 11.69 -14.43
C ARG A 21 -4.86 11.02 -13.06
N ILE A 22 -5.31 9.77 -13.04
CA ILE A 22 -5.49 8.99 -11.82
C ILE A 22 -4.81 7.64 -11.92
N ALA A 23 -4.33 7.20 -10.77
CA ALA A 23 -3.96 5.82 -10.51
C ALA A 23 -4.69 5.30 -9.27
N LEU A 24 -4.86 3.98 -9.20
CA LEU A 24 -5.27 3.29 -7.99
C LEU A 24 -4.03 2.76 -7.27
N LEU A 25 -3.91 3.06 -5.97
CA LEU A 25 -2.95 2.41 -5.08
C LEU A 25 -3.69 1.43 -4.16
N VAL A 26 -3.42 0.14 -4.33
CA VAL A 26 -3.86 -0.91 -3.41
C VAL A 26 -2.82 -1.01 -2.29
N TYR A 27 -3.20 -0.52 -1.11
CA TYR A 27 -2.24 -0.27 -0.04
C TYR A 27 -2.14 -1.47 0.92
N ASP A 28 -0.97 -2.12 0.95
CA ASP A 28 -0.58 -3.13 1.95
C ASP A 28 -1.60 -4.26 2.20
N MET A 29 -2.28 -4.72 1.14
CA MET A 29 -3.23 -5.84 1.18
C MET A 29 -2.51 -7.20 1.27
N GLN A 30 -1.58 -7.31 2.21
CA GLN A 30 -0.75 -8.48 2.46
C GLN A 30 -1.47 -9.46 3.41
N ILE A 31 -1.23 -10.76 3.23
CA ILE A 31 -1.87 -11.83 4.01
C ILE A 31 -1.70 -11.60 5.53
N GLY A 32 -0.49 -11.27 5.97
CA GLY A 32 -0.20 -11.06 7.39
C GLY A 32 -0.76 -9.76 7.97
N ILE A 33 -1.02 -8.75 7.13
CA ILE A 33 -1.69 -7.50 7.56
C ILE A 33 -3.17 -7.77 7.70
N LEU A 34 -3.76 -8.42 6.69
CA LEU A 34 -5.16 -8.82 6.72
C LEU A 34 -5.48 -9.74 7.89
N SER A 35 -4.59 -10.65 8.29
CA SER A 35 -4.80 -11.52 9.45
C SER A 35 -4.94 -10.77 10.79
N GLN A 36 -4.57 -9.49 10.84
CA GLN A 36 -4.72 -8.63 12.02
C GLN A 36 -6.03 -7.82 12.00
N ILE A 37 -6.80 -7.89 10.91
CA ILE A 37 -8.03 -7.13 10.72
C ILE A 37 -9.24 -8.03 10.97
N LYS A 38 -10.10 -7.64 11.92
CA LYS A 38 -11.28 -8.42 12.32
C LYS A 38 -12.20 -8.83 11.15
N ASN A 39 -12.38 -7.97 10.16
CA ASN A 39 -13.26 -8.19 9.01
C ASN A 39 -12.50 -8.25 7.68
N ALA A 40 -11.33 -8.89 7.67
CA ALA A 40 -10.43 -8.97 6.52
C ALA A 40 -11.15 -9.34 5.21
N ASP A 41 -11.98 -10.38 5.21
CA ASP A 41 -12.69 -10.84 4.01
C ASP A 41 -13.62 -9.77 3.42
N GLN A 42 -14.29 -9.00 4.29
CA GLN A 42 -15.15 -7.91 3.84
C GLN A 42 -14.32 -6.80 3.19
N VAL A 43 -13.19 -6.43 3.82
CA VAL A 43 -12.26 -5.43 3.26
C VAL A 43 -11.73 -5.90 1.91
N THR A 44 -11.24 -7.14 1.82
CA THR A 44 -10.74 -7.73 0.58
C THR A 44 -11.79 -7.70 -0.54
N ARG A 45 -13.06 -8.06 -0.24
CA ARG A 45 -14.14 -7.97 -1.23
C ARG A 45 -14.41 -6.54 -1.72
N GLN A 46 -14.37 -5.55 -0.82
CA GLN A 46 -14.58 -4.15 -1.22
C GLN A 46 -13.40 -3.63 -2.07
N VAL A 47 -12.16 -3.96 -1.68
CA VAL A 47 -10.97 -3.59 -2.46
C VAL A 47 -11.01 -4.26 -3.83
N LEU A 48 -11.39 -5.54 -3.92
CA LEU A 48 -11.53 -6.24 -5.19
C LEU A 48 -12.53 -5.56 -6.12
N LYS A 49 -13.66 -5.07 -5.58
CA LYS A 49 -14.65 -4.32 -6.35
C LYS A 49 -14.04 -3.04 -6.96
N VAL A 50 -13.33 -2.25 -6.16
CA VAL A 50 -12.68 -1.01 -6.62
C VAL A 50 -11.56 -1.32 -7.63
N LEU A 51 -10.73 -2.33 -7.36
CA LEU A 51 -9.67 -2.78 -8.24
C LEU A 51 -10.20 -3.23 -9.60
N THR A 52 -11.32 -3.96 -9.61
CA THR A 52 -11.98 -4.40 -10.84
C THR A 52 -12.46 -3.19 -11.64
N SER A 53 -13.16 -2.24 -11.01
CA SER A 53 -13.62 -1.02 -11.70
C SER A 53 -12.46 -0.15 -12.23
N ALA A 54 -11.37 -0.04 -11.47
CA ALA A 54 -10.17 0.69 -11.91
C ALA A 54 -9.54 0.06 -13.15
N ARG A 55 -9.45 -1.28 -13.17
CA ARG A 55 -8.95 -2.05 -14.31
C ARG A 55 -9.85 -1.89 -15.54
N ASP A 56 -11.17 -1.95 -15.36
CA ASP A 56 -12.15 -1.79 -16.43
C ASP A 56 -12.12 -0.37 -17.03
N ALA A 57 -11.83 0.63 -16.19
CA ALA A 57 -11.64 2.02 -16.61
C ALA A 57 -10.25 2.31 -17.21
N GLY A 58 -9.35 1.31 -17.28
CA GLY A 58 -8.01 1.46 -17.83
C GLY A 58 -7.05 2.29 -16.97
N LEU A 59 -7.29 2.39 -15.66
CA LEU A 59 -6.42 3.11 -14.74
C LEU A 59 -5.09 2.39 -14.56
N ARG A 60 -4.04 3.17 -14.29
CA ARG A 60 -2.78 2.63 -13.76
C ARG A 60 -3.03 2.12 -12.34
N VAL A 61 -2.52 0.92 -12.03
CA VAL A 61 -2.68 0.31 -10.71
C VAL A 61 -1.31 -0.01 -10.12
N PHE A 62 -1.15 0.33 -8.84
CA PHE A 62 0.03 0.06 -8.04
C PHE A 62 -0.36 -0.66 -6.76
N PHE A 63 0.53 -1.49 -6.25
CA PHE A 63 0.39 -2.21 -4.99
C PHE A 63 1.60 -1.92 -4.12
N SER A 64 1.35 -1.56 -2.87
CA SER A 64 2.42 -1.50 -1.87
C SER A 64 2.45 -2.78 -1.05
N ARG A 65 3.66 -3.15 -0.61
CA ARG A 65 3.88 -4.12 0.46
C ARG A 65 4.74 -3.47 1.54
N HIS A 66 4.28 -3.50 2.77
CA HIS A 66 5.12 -3.17 3.91
C HIS A 66 6.12 -4.29 4.16
N LEU A 67 7.40 -3.93 4.10
CA LEU A 67 8.52 -4.81 4.35
C LEU A 67 9.14 -4.47 5.71
N SER A 68 9.30 -5.47 6.56
CA SER A 68 10.22 -5.34 7.69
C SER A 68 11.59 -5.88 7.31
N LEU A 69 12.61 -5.31 7.93
CA LEU A 69 13.96 -5.83 7.86
C LEU A 69 14.19 -6.90 8.95
N PRO A 70 15.16 -7.81 8.75
CA PRO A 70 15.74 -8.59 9.85
C PRO A 70 16.21 -7.67 10.98
N ILE A 71 16.20 -8.19 12.22
CA ILE A 71 16.50 -7.42 13.44
C ILE A 71 17.84 -6.69 13.31
N GLU A 72 18.83 -7.34 12.71
CA GLU A 72 20.21 -6.85 12.52
C GLU A 72 20.29 -5.62 11.60
N LEU A 73 19.27 -5.39 10.77
CA LEU A 73 19.21 -4.29 9.81
C LEU A 73 18.17 -3.23 10.18
N MET A 74 17.40 -3.43 11.25
CA MET A 74 16.36 -2.49 11.66
C MET A 74 16.95 -1.17 12.20
N GLY A 75 16.38 -0.05 11.76
CA GLY A 75 16.67 1.27 12.31
C GLY A 75 15.83 1.61 13.56
N VAL A 76 16.17 2.72 14.23
CA VAL A 76 15.49 3.21 15.45
C VAL A 76 13.97 3.33 15.27
N PHE A 77 13.52 3.88 14.14
CA PHE A 77 12.09 4.01 13.84
C PHE A 77 11.38 2.66 13.76
N GLN A 78 12.02 1.66 13.14
CA GLN A 78 11.45 0.32 12.99
C GLN A 78 11.36 -0.38 14.35
N PHE A 79 12.39 -0.28 15.21
CA PHE A 79 12.33 -0.81 16.56
C PHE A 79 11.22 -0.16 17.38
N ARG A 80 11.14 1.17 17.39
CA ARG A 80 10.10 1.89 18.15
C ARG A 80 8.69 1.54 17.69
N THR A 81 8.48 1.45 16.38
CA THR A 81 7.20 1.05 15.79
C THR A 81 6.86 -0.39 16.15
N ALA A 82 7.79 -1.32 15.98
CA ALA A 82 7.58 -2.73 16.31
C ALA A 82 7.28 -2.94 17.80
N MET A 83 8.03 -2.28 18.70
CA MET A 83 7.77 -2.33 20.14
C MET A 83 6.38 -1.77 20.49
N ALA A 84 5.98 -0.65 19.88
CA ALA A 84 4.66 -0.06 20.11
C ALA A 84 3.53 -1.00 19.66
N TRP A 85 3.65 -1.60 18.47
CA TRP A 85 2.64 -2.50 17.91
C TRP A 85 2.57 -3.86 18.59
N GLN A 86 3.71 -4.37 19.07
CA GLN A 86 3.80 -5.66 19.78
C GLN A 86 3.63 -5.51 21.30
N HIS A 87 3.42 -4.28 21.79
CA HIS A 87 3.31 -3.94 23.21
C HIS A 87 4.53 -4.38 24.05
N LEU A 88 5.74 -4.22 23.50
CA LEU A 88 6.99 -4.64 24.12
C LEU A 88 7.69 -3.49 24.84
N LYS A 89 8.49 -3.84 25.86
CA LYS A 89 9.29 -2.88 26.64
C LYS A 89 10.77 -2.93 26.32
N SER A 90 11.27 -4.03 25.74
CA SER A 90 12.66 -4.19 25.33
C SER A 90 12.77 -4.45 23.81
N PRO A 91 13.78 -3.87 23.13
CA PRO A 91 14.02 -4.12 21.70
C PRO A 91 14.47 -5.56 21.41
N GLU A 92 15.06 -6.26 22.37
CA GLU A 92 15.48 -7.66 22.26
C GLU A 92 14.30 -8.63 22.13
N GLU A 93 13.10 -8.23 22.56
CA GLU A 93 11.88 -9.02 22.45
C GLU A 93 11.20 -8.90 21.07
N VAL A 94 11.64 -7.95 20.23
CA VAL A 94 11.00 -7.65 18.94
C VAL A 94 11.08 -8.85 18.01
N LYS A 95 9.93 -9.23 17.44
CA LYS A 95 9.82 -10.26 16.41
C LYS A 95 9.37 -9.62 15.10
N PRO A 96 10.25 -9.44 14.09
CA PRO A 96 9.86 -8.82 12.84
C PRO A 96 8.71 -9.58 12.16
N TRP A 97 7.70 -8.83 11.72
CA TRP A 97 6.62 -9.34 10.86
C TRP A 97 6.85 -8.91 9.43
N PHE A 98 6.31 -9.61 8.43
CA PHE A 98 6.43 -9.19 7.02
C PHE A 98 7.88 -9.15 6.51
N LEU A 99 8.73 -10.07 6.98
CA LEU A 99 10.02 -10.33 6.34
C LEU A 99 9.78 -10.78 4.89
N ARG A 100 10.72 -10.46 3.98
CA ARG A 100 10.56 -10.67 2.53
C ARG A 100 10.11 -12.08 2.13
N ASP A 101 10.67 -13.10 2.78
CA ASP A 101 10.39 -14.51 2.44
C ASP A 101 9.22 -15.10 3.24
N ASN A 102 8.58 -14.31 4.11
CA ASN A 102 7.44 -14.76 4.89
C ASN A 102 6.20 -14.91 3.99
N PRO A 103 5.43 -16.02 4.05
CA PRO A 103 4.17 -16.14 3.32
C PRO A 103 3.21 -14.98 3.56
N GLY A 104 3.18 -14.46 4.79
CA GLY A 104 2.38 -13.30 5.19
C GLY A 104 2.78 -11.98 4.54
N PHE A 105 3.96 -11.90 3.90
CA PHE A 105 4.43 -10.71 3.18
C PHE A 105 3.76 -10.55 1.81
N GLN A 106 3.24 -11.63 1.22
CA GLN A 106 2.64 -11.58 -0.11
C GLN A 106 1.27 -10.88 -0.09
N ILE A 107 0.93 -10.23 -1.20
CA ILE A 107 -0.43 -9.72 -1.44
C ILE A 107 -1.39 -10.91 -1.46
N THR A 108 -2.59 -10.72 -0.91
CA THR A 108 -3.61 -11.78 -0.88
C THR A 108 -3.98 -12.24 -2.29
N PRO A 109 -4.13 -13.56 -2.55
CA PRO A 109 -4.36 -14.08 -3.89
C PRO A 109 -5.58 -13.48 -4.62
N GLU A 110 -6.62 -13.10 -3.89
CA GLU A 110 -7.85 -12.47 -4.41
C GLU A 110 -7.57 -11.13 -5.10
N LEU A 111 -6.47 -10.47 -4.73
CA LEU A 111 -6.05 -9.16 -5.25
C LEU A 111 -4.76 -9.27 -6.07
N SER A 112 -4.46 -10.46 -6.61
CA SER A 112 -3.24 -10.70 -7.38
C SER A 112 -2.98 -9.61 -8.42
N PRO A 113 -1.79 -8.97 -8.39
CA PRO A 113 -1.39 -8.00 -9.40
C PRO A 113 -1.28 -8.63 -10.79
N ARG A 114 -1.58 -7.85 -11.84
CA ARG A 114 -1.30 -8.21 -13.24
C ARG A 114 0.16 -7.87 -13.59
N SER A 115 0.70 -8.46 -14.65
CA SER A 115 2.08 -8.17 -15.12
C SER A 115 2.30 -6.71 -15.54
N SER A 116 1.24 -5.98 -15.85
CA SER A 116 1.28 -4.55 -16.21
C SER A 116 1.12 -3.61 -15.01
N GLU A 117 0.95 -4.14 -13.80
CA GLU A 117 0.69 -3.37 -12.59
C GLU A 117 1.94 -3.29 -11.72
N GLY A 118 2.15 -2.14 -11.09
CA GLY A 118 3.35 -1.89 -10.30
C GLY A 118 3.25 -2.52 -8.91
N VAL A 119 4.28 -3.24 -8.47
CA VAL A 119 4.39 -3.73 -7.08
C VAL A 119 5.69 -3.20 -6.49
N PHE A 120 5.60 -2.53 -5.35
CA PHE A 120 6.78 -1.99 -4.67
C PHE A 120 6.75 -2.30 -3.18
N ASP A 121 7.94 -2.39 -2.61
CA ASP A 121 8.14 -2.62 -1.19
C ASP A 121 8.50 -1.31 -0.51
N LYS A 122 7.95 -1.08 0.68
CA LYS A 122 8.24 0.10 1.49
C LYS A 122 8.59 -0.29 2.92
N LEU A 123 9.59 0.40 3.47
CA LEU A 123 9.95 0.29 4.89
C LEU A 123 9.19 1.30 5.75
N THR A 124 8.71 2.39 5.14
CA THR A 124 8.07 3.50 5.84
C THR A 124 6.54 3.39 5.79
N MET A 125 5.86 4.27 6.52
CA MET A 125 4.40 4.42 6.45
C MET A 125 3.96 5.27 5.24
N SER A 126 4.89 5.95 4.57
CA SER A 126 4.60 6.64 3.32
C SER A 126 4.77 5.68 2.15
N ALA A 127 3.87 5.71 1.18
CA ALA A 127 4.06 4.97 -0.07
C ALA A 127 5.15 5.59 -0.96
N PHE A 128 5.53 6.85 -0.72
CA PHE A 128 6.46 7.61 -1.56
C PHE A 128 7.88 7.62 -1.02
N GLU A 129 8.03 7.69 0.30
CA GLU A 129 9.35 7.86 0.92
C GLU A 129 10.24 6.64 0.69
N GLY A 130 11.32 6.84 -0.08
CA GLY A 130 12.27 5.77 -0.41
C GLY A 130 11.76 4.77 -1.45
N THR A 131 10.69 5.08 -2.18
CA THR A 131 10.15 4.21 -3.24
C THR A 131 10.20 4.92 -4.60
N TRP A 132 10.02 4.16 -5.67
CA TRP A 132 9.96 4.69 -7.03
C TRP A 132 8.57 5.25 -7.40
N LEU A 133 7.58 5.21 -6.49
CA LEU A 133 6.20 5.59 -6.80
C LEU A 133 6.11 7.05 -7.28
N ASP A 134 6.88 7.96 -6.68
CA ASP A 134 6.91 9.38 -7.05
C ASP A 134 7.47 9.62 -8.46
N LEU A 135 8.40 8.76 -8.91
CA LEU A 135 8.94 8.84 -10.27
C LEU A 135 7.96 8.26 -11.31
N ALA A 136 7.05 7.39 -10.87
CA ALA A 136 6.09 6.75 -11.74
C ALA A 136 4.81 7.57 -11.95
N LEU A 137 4.38 8.35 -10.95
CA LEU A 137 3.17 9.19 -11.00
C LEU A 137 3.43 10.54 -11.66
#